data_AF-X1QL49-F1
#
_entry.id   AF-X1QL49-F1
#
_cell.length_a   1.000
_cell.length_b   1.000
_cell.length_c   1.000
_cell.angle_alpha   90.00
_cell.angle_beta   90.00
_cell.angle_gamma   90.00
#
_symmetry.space_group_name_H-M   'P 1'
#
loop_
_entity.id
_entity.type
_entity.pdbx_description
1 polymer ?
#
loop_
_entity_poly.entity_id
_entity_poly.type
_entity_poly.pdbx_seq_one_letter_code
_entity_poly.pdbx_strand_id
1 'polypeptide(L)'
;MEHRDEQMIIRELKGDLKVLERALADYFYSFELRGRKVIGLSYAGVKAIIRRMGRIEILEIKVEEKTKSWFVLVKARDKLKDLEAYGAAIQPKQFPGGGENPFALTVAVSKAQRNAWRHFIDEKIVTETYRAWLKERGR
;
A
#
# COMPACT_ATOMS: atom_id res chain seq x y z
N MET A 1 -6.89 8.00 3.93
CA MET A 1 -5.90 6.95 3.67
C MET A 1 -6.00 6.46 2.23
N GLU A 2 -7.13 5.84 1.83
CA GLU A 2 -7.28 5.22 0.50
C GLU A 2 -7.09 6.17 -0.68
N HIS A 3 -7.61 7.41 -0.61
CA HIS A 3 -7.44 8.39 -1.67
C HIS A 3 -5.97 8.82 -1.87
N ARG A 4 -5.19 8.88 -0.78
CA ARG A 4 -3.76 9.24 -0.85
C ARG A 4 -2.96 8.10 -1.48
N ASP A 5 -3.21 6.85 -1.06
CA ASP A 5 -2.53 5.70 -1.65
C ASP A 5 -2.88 5.51 -3.12
N GLU A 6 -4.14 5.73 -3.50
CA GLU A 6 -4.56 5.69 -4.90
C GLU A 6 -3.84 6.74 -5.76
N GLN A 7 -3.76 7.98 -5.28
CA GLN A 7 -3.00 9.01 -5.99
C GLN A 7 -1.51 8.66 -6.11
N MET A 8 -0.92 8.06 -5.07
CA MET A 8 0.49 7.64 -5.10
C MET A 8 0.71 6.52 -6.11
N ILE A 9 -0.18 5.52 -6.14
CA ILE A 9 -0.14 4.43 -7.14
C ILE A 9 -0.28 4.99 -8.55
N ILE A 10 -1.27 5.85 -8.79
CA ILE A 10 -1.49 6.45 -10.13
C ILE A 10 -0.29 7.29 -10.56
N ARG A 11 0.32 8.04 -9.64
CA ARG A 11 1.53 8.83 -9.92
C ARG A 11 2.75 7.95 -10.24
N GLU A 12 2.95 6.85 -9.50
CA GLU A 12 3.97 5.83 -9.79
C GLU A 12 3.76 5.27 -11.21
N LEU A 13 2.52 4.92 -11.57
CA LEU A 13 2.17 4.38 -12.89
C LEU A 13 2.35 5.39 -14.03
N LYS A 14 2.16 6.69 -13.77
CA LYS A 14 2.41 7.76 -14.73
C LYS A 14 3.89 8.10 -14.92
N GLY A 15 4.79 7.42 -14.21
CA GLY A 15 6.23 7.64 -14.33
C GLY A 15 6.71 9.00 -13.80
N ASP A 16 5.94 9.62 -12.90
CA ASP A 16 6.30 10.92 -12.33
C ASP A 16 7.48 10.76 -11.36
N LEU A 17 8.71 10.91 -11.88
CA LEU A 17 9.97 10.68 -11.15
C LEU A 17 10.10 11.58 -9.89
N LYS A 18 9.48 12.77 -9.88
CA LYS A 18 9.44 13.64 -8.68
C LYS A 18 8.65 13.02 -7.52
N VAL A 19 7.79 12.05 -7.84
CA VAL A 19 7.01 11.30 -6.86
C VAL A 19 7.84 10.19 -6.24
N LEU A 20 8.87 9.64 -6.90
CA LEU A 20 9.80 8.73 -6.23
C LEU A 20 10.56 9.44 -5.10
N GLU A 21 11.14 10.63 -5.35
CA GLU A 21 11.84 11.39 -4.31
C GLU A 21 10.92 11.79 -3.13
N ARG A 22 9.67 12.17 -3.39
CA ARG A 22 8.70 12.53 -2.34
C ARG A 22 7.97 11.33 -1.72
N ALA A 23 7.80 10.22 -2.42
CA ALA A 23 7.27 8.97 -1.87
C ALA A 23 8.27 8.29 -0.95
N LEU A 24 9.57 8.37 -1.30
CA LEU A 24 10.68 8.07 -0.38
C LEU A 24 10.63 9.00 0.86
N ALA A 25 10.02 10.18 0.74
CA ALA A 25 9.74 11.08 1.86
C ALA A 25 8.46 10.82 2.66
N ASP A 26 7.58 9.93 2.20
CA ASP A 26 6.26 9.70 2.79
C ASP A 26 6.00 8.20 3.05
N TYR A 27 7.01 7.45 3.49
CA TYR A 27 6.81 6.08 3.99
C TYR A 27 5.79 6.06 5.14
N PHE A 28 5.83 7.12 5.95
CA PHE A 28 4.96 7.33 7.09
C PHE A 28 4.14 8.60 6.88
N TYR A 29 2.89 8.57 7.30
CA TYR A 29 2.05 9.76 7.44
C TYR A 29 1.43 9.78 8.82
N SER A 30 1.13 10.97 9.34
CA SER A 30 0.38 11.12 10.58
C SER A 30 -1.04 11.57 10.31
N PHE A 31 -1.99 11.07 11.10
CA PHE A 31 -3.38 11.54 11.13
C PHE A 31 -3.88 11.53 12.57
N GLU A 32 -4.91 12.32 12.86
CA GLU A 32 -5.57 12.29 14.17
C GLU A 32 -6.71 11.30 14.17
N LEU A 33 -6.76 10.46 15.20
CA LEU A 33 -7.86 9.55 15.47
C LEU A 33 -8.25 9.69 16.94
N ARG A 34 -9.46 10.18 17.20
CA ARG A 34 -10.00 10.39 18.57
C ARG A 34 -9.04 11.20 19.46
N GLY A 35 -8.49 12.29 18.92
CA GLY A 35 -7.56 13.18 19.64
C GLY A 35 -6.15 12.62 19.83
N ARG A 36 -5.82 11.46 19.25
CA ARG A 36 -4.47 10.88 19.28
C ARG A 36 -3.84 10.93 17.90
N LYS A 37 -2.57 11.35 17.83
CA LYS A 37 -1.77 11.28 16.61
C LYS A 37 -1.39 9.82 16.34
N VAL A 38 -1.83 9.29 15.21
CA VAL A 38 -1.52 7.94 14.73
C VAL A 38 -0.58 8.04 13.53
N ILE A 39 0.44 7.19 13.50
CA ILE A 39 1.35 7.05 12.36
C ILE A 39 0.86 5.87 11.51
N GLY A 40 0.58 6.13 10.23
CA GLY A 40 0.23 5.12 9.24
C GLY A 40 1.34 4.91 8.23
N LEU A 41 1.33 3.74 7.58
CA LEU A 41 2.21 3.40 6.47
C LEU A 41 1.52 3.67 5.13
N SER A 42 2.23 4.33 4.22
CA SER A 42 1.78 4.45 2.82
C SER A 42 2.00 3.13 2.06
N TYR A 43 1.40 3.01 0.88
CA TYR A 43 1.69 1.90 -0.03
C TYR A 43 3.21 1.70 -0.28
N ALA A 44 3.92 2.80 -0.54
CA ALA A 44 5.37 2.79 -0.74
C ALA A 44 6.12 2.31 0.52
N GLY A 45 5.69 2.77 1.71
CA GLY A 45 6.23 2.33 2.99
C GLY A 45 6.04 0.82 3.24
N VAL A 46 4.83 0.30 2.99
CA VAL A 46 4.55 -1.14 3.07
C VAL A 46 5.45 -1.92 2.11
N LYS A 47 5.53 -1.51 0.84
CA LYS A 47 6.35 -2.17 -0.19
C LYS A 47 7.83 -2.18 0.19
N ALA A 48 8.35 -1.07 0.74
CA ALA A 48 9.74 -0.96 1.18
C ALA A 48 10.05 -1.92 2.34
N ILE A 49 9.17 -1.98 3.36
CA ILE A 49 9.33 -2.88 4.51
C ILE A 49 9.31 -4.34 4.04
N ILE A 50 8.33 -4.72 3.23
CA ILE A 50 8.18 -6.09 2.73
C ILE A 50 9.39 -6.52 1.89
N ARG A 51 9.90 -5.64 1.02
CA ARG A 51 11.13 -5.88 0.25
C ARG A 51 12.33 -6.10 1.17
N ARG A 52 12.48 -5.30 2.22
CA ARG A 52 13.55 -5.45 3.23
C ARG A 52 13.41 -6.76 4.01
N MET A 53 12.19 -7.22 4.29
CA MET A 53 11.96 -8.52 4.92
C MET A 53 12.35 -9.69 4.01
N GLY A 54 12.27 -9.54 2.68
CA GLY A 54 12.79 -10.49 1.69
C GLY A 54 12.14 -11.88 1.67
N ARG A 55 11.06 -12.08 2.43
CA ARG A 55 10.48 -13.40 2.71
C ARG A 55 8.99 -13.54 2.45
N ILE A 56 8.34 -12.46 2.02
CA ILE A 56 6.91 -12.46 1.70
C ILE A 56 6.72 -12.79 0.23
N GLU A 57 5.88 -13.76 -0.05
CA GLU A 57 5.55 -14.24 -1.39
C GLU A 57 4.08 -13.99 -1.67
N ILE A 58 3.74 -13.62 -2.92
CA ILE A 58 2.34 -13.61 -3.39
C ILE A 58 2.06 -14.98 -3.98
N LEU A 59 1.07 -15.67 -3.42
CA LEU A 59 0.65 -16.98 -3.87
C LEU A 59 -0.42 -16.90 -4.97
N GLU A 60 -1.33 -15.94 -4.86
CA GLU A 60 -2.48 -15.85 -5.75
C GLU A 60 -2.97 -14.40 -5.88
N ILE A 61 -3.43 -14.04 -7.08
CA ILE A 61 -4.19 -12.82 -7.34
C ILE A 61 -5.44 -13.22 -8.12
N LYS A 62 -6.61 -13.10 -7.50
CA LYS A 62 -7.90 -13.25 -8.17
C LYS A 62 -8.44 -11.88 -8.52
N VAL A 63 -8.76 -11.69 -9.80
CA VAL A 63 -9.38 -10.48 -10.34
C VAL A 63 -10.79 -10.82 -10.77
N GLU A 64 -11.75 -10.04 -10.32
CA GLU A 64 -13.13 -10.12 -10.76
C GLU A 64 -13.57 -8.75 -11.31
N GLU A 65 -13.99 -8.76 -12.57
CA GLU A 65 -14.61 -7.60 -13.19
C GLU A 65 -16.06 -7.48 -12.74
N LYS A 66 -16.43 -6.34 -12.18
CA LYS A 66 -17.82 -5.95 -11.96
C LYS A 66 -18.19 -4.86 -12.96
N THR A 67 -19.49 -4.63 -13.15
CA THR A 67 -20.00 -3.63 -14.10
C THR A 67 -19.37 -2.25 -13.88
N LYS A 68 -19.24 -1.80 -12.63
CA LYS A 68 -18.76 -0.45 -12.28
C LYS A 68 -17.41 -0.42 -11.55
N SER A 69 -16.82 -1.57 -11.26
CA SER A 69 -15.63 -1.68 -10.43
C SER A 69 -14.81 -2.92 -10.73
N TRP A 70 -13.58 -2.94 -10.22
CA TRP A 70 -12.77 -4.13 -10.09
C TRP A 70 -12.82 -4.61 -8.64
N PHE A 71 -12.97 -5.91 -8.45
CA PHE A 71 -12.71 -6.57 -7.17
C PHE A 71 -11.44 -7.41 -7.31
N VAL A 72 -10.50 -7.26 -6.40
CA VAL A 72 -9.25 -8.01 -6.40
C VAL A 72 -9.02 -8.62 -5.02
N LEU A 73 -8.68 -9.90 -5.00
CA LEU A 73 -8.26 -10.65 -3.82
C LEU A 73 -6.83 -11.14 -4.03
N VAL A 74 -5.94 -10.84 -3.09
CA VAL A 74 -4.55 -11.27 -3.09
C VAL A 74 -4.32 -12.19 -1.90
N LYS A 75 -3.70 -13.34 -2.13
CA LYS A 75 -3.17 -14.22 -1.09
C LYS A 75 -1.65 -14.10 -1.06
N ALA A 76 -1.09 -13.94 0.13
CA ALA A 76 0.35 -13.87 0.34
C ALA A 76 0.78 -14.75 1.53
N ARG A 77 2.06 -15.13 1.58
CA ARG A 77 2.66 -15.98 2.62
C ARG A 77 3.98 -15.41 3.14
N ASP A 78 4.17 -15.42 4.45
CA ASP A 78 5.48 -15.24 5.08
C ASP A 78 6.18 -16.61 5.15
N LYS A 79 7.21 -16.81 4.31
CA LYS A 79 7.94 -18.08 4.21
C LYS A 79 8.67 -18.48 5.48
N LEU A 80 8.96 -17.54 6.38
CA LEU A 80 9.66 -17.84 7.63
C LEU A 80 8.70 -18.31 8.73
N LYS A 81 7.52 -17.70 8.81
CA LYS A 81 6.53 -17.98 9.86
C LYS A 81 5.46 -18.98 9.44
N ASP A 82 5.47 -19.37 8.17
CA ASP A 82 4.42 -20.15 7.53
C ASP A 82 3.00 -19.58 7.74
N LEU A 83 2.90 -18.25 7.68
CA LEU A 83 1.65 -17.52 7.87
C LEU A 83 1.13 -17.07 6.51
N GLU A 84 -0.15 -17.32 6.24
CA GLU A 84 -0.83 -16.81 5.07
C GLU A 84 -1.78 -15.67 5.45
N ALA A 85 -1.91 -14.69 4.57
CA ALA A 85 -2.84 -13.58 4.74
C ALA A 85 -3.50 -13.20 3.41
N TYR A 86 -4.70 -12.66 3.53
CA TYR A 86 -5.48 -12.17 2.40
C TYR A 86 -5.59 -10.65 2.43
N GLY A 87 -5.56 -10.04 1.27
CA GLY A 87 -5.87 -8.63 1.07
C GLY A 87 -6.88 -8.48 -0.04
N ALA A 88 -7.94 -7.72 0.22
CA ALA A 88 -8.96 -7.45 -0.78
C ALA A 88 -9.01 -5.95 -1.09
N ALA A 89 -9.42 -5.60 -2.31
CA ALA A 89 -9.71 -4.24 -2.70
C ALA A 89 -10.86 -4.17 -3.71
N ILE A 90 -11.67 -3.13 -3.59
CA ILE A 90 -12.64 -2.72 -4.60
C ILE A 90 -12.20 -1.38 -5.15
N GLN A 91 -12.20 -1.23 -6.47
CA GLN A 91 -11.85 0.02 -7.13
C GLN A 91 -12.88 0.35 -8.22
N PRO A 92 -13.58 1.50 -8.13
CA PRO A 92 -14.41 2.00 -9.22
C PRO A 92 -13.62 2.16 -10.52
N LYS A 93 -14.25 1.86 -11.66
CA LYS A 93 -13.64 2.06 -13.00
C LYS A 93 -13.58 3.54 -13.41
N GLN A 94 -14.16 4.44 -12.63
CA GLN A 94 -14.24 5.87 -12.92
C GLN A 94 -13.49 6.69 -11.86
N PHE A 95 -13.00 7.88 -12.25
CA PHE A 95 -12.45 8.83 -11.30
C PHE A 95 -13.55 9.47 -10.43
N PRO A 96 -13.21 9.92 -9.20
CA PRO A 96 -14.07 10.83 -8.46
C PRO A 96 -14.26 12.13 -9.27
N GLY A 97 -15.47 12.36 -9.79
CA GLY A 97 -15.76 13.47 -10.72
C GLY A 97 -16.14 13.05 -12.14
N GLY A 98 -16.10 11.74 -12.44
CA GLY A 98 -16.48 11.19 -13.74
C GLY A 98 -15.29 10.92 -14.66
N GLY A 99 -15.58 10.30 -15.81
CA GLY A 99 -14.55 9.82 -16.74
C GLY A 99 -13.95 8.47 -16.33
N GLU A 100 -13.52 7.70 -17.34
CA GLU A 100 -12.91 6.39 -17.14
C GLU A 100 -11.51 6.51 -16.53
N ASN A 101 -11.21 5.68 -15.54
CA ASN A 101 -9.89 5.55 -14.94
C ASN A 101 -9.17 4.35 -15.56
N PRO A 102 -8.24 4.56 -16.52
CA PRO A 102 -7.54 3.47 -17.19
C PRO A 102 -6.63 2.68 -16.25
N PHE A 103 -6.33 3.21 -15.06
CA PHE A 103 -5.50 2.57 -14.05
C PHE A 103 -6.31 1.84 -12.96
N ALA A 104 -7.64 1.78 -13.07
CA ALA A 104 -8.50 1.26 -12.03
C ALA A 104 -8.15 -0.17 -11.61
N LEU A 105 -7.87 -1.06 -12.57
CA LEU A 105 -7.46 -2.43 -12.26
C LEU A 105 -6.11 -2.47 -11.52
N THR A 106 -5.12 -1.74 -12.02
CA THR A 106 -3.78 -1.71 -11.41
C THR A 106 -3.80 -1.13 -10.00
N VAL A 107 -4.64 -0.11 -9.76
CA VAL A 107 -4.91 0.45 -8.44
C VAL A 107 -5.55 -0.61 -7.52
N ALA A 108 -6.54 -1.36 -8.01
CA ALA A 108 -7.18 -2.43 -7.25
C ALA A 108 -6.16 -3.50 -6.81
N VAL A 109 -5.33 -3.98 -7.75
CA VAL A 109 -4.28 -4.96 -7.47
C VAL A 109 -3.30 -4.42 -6.43
N SER A 110 -2.82 -3.18 -6.60
CA SER A 110 -1.86 -2.57 -5.67
C SER A 110 -2.44 -2.39 -4.26
N LYS A 111 -3.71 -1.98 -4.15
CA LYS A 111 -4.42 -1.86 -2.87
C LYS A 111 -4.60 -3.23 -2.20
N ALA A 112 -4.98 -4.25 -2.97
CA ALA A 112 -5.14 -5.61 -2.44
C ALA A 112 -3.80 -6.19 -1.96
N GLN A 113 -2.71 -5.99 -2.72
CA GLN A 113 -1.35 -6.37 -2.31
C GLN A 113 -0.93 -5.65 -1.02
N ARG A 114 -1.13 -4.32 -0.94
CA ARG A 114 -0.87 -3.53 0.28
C ARG A 114 -1.59 -4.12 1.49
N ASN A 115 -2.86 -4.45 1.32
CA ASN A 115 -3.70 -4.99 2.39
C ASN A 115 -3.19 -6.36 2.85
N ALA A 116 -2.86 -7.27 1.92
CA ALA A 116 -2.29 -8.57 2.23
C ALA A 116 -0.95 -8.42 2.98
N TRP A 117 -0.06 -7.56 2.47
CA TRP A 117 1.25 -7.31 3.05
C TRP A 117 1.20 -6.70 4.45
N ARG A 118 0.23 -5.82 4.74
CA ARG A 118 0.13 -5.15 6.03
C ARG A 118 -0.04 -6.14 7.19
N HIS A 119 -0.62 -7.31 6.95
CA HIS A 119 -0.76 -8.38 7.95
C HIS A 119 0.58 -8.95 8.44
N PHE A 120 1.65 -8.86 7.64
CA PHE A 120 2.98 -9.37 8.02
C PHE A 120 3.86 -8.33 8.71
N ILE A 121 3.44 -7.06 8.69
CA ILE A 121 4.18 -5.96 9.31
C ILE A 121 3.60 -5.73 10.70
N ASP A 122 4.34 -6.12 11.74
CA ASP A 122 3.92 -5.86 13.11
C ASP A 122 4.26 -4.41 13.53
N GLU A 123 3.59 -3.91 14.56
CA GLU A 123 3.78 -2.54 15.04
C GLU A 123 5.21 -2.26 15.54
N LYS A 124 5.95 -3.29 15.98
CA LYS A 124 7.36 -3.16 16.34
C LYS A 124 8.20 -2.82 15.11
N ILE A 125 8.04 -3.56 14.00
CA ILE A 125 8.69 -3.24 12.73
C ILE A 125 8.32 -1.83 12.25
N VAL A 126 7.04 -1.43 12.37
CA VAL A 126 6.61 -0.06 12.01
C VAL A 126 7.39 0.97 12.83
N THR A 127 7.45 0.79 14.14
CA THR A 127 8.10 1.72 15.08
C THR A 127 9.61 1.80 14.84
N GLU A 128 10.28 0.65 14.70
CA GLU A 128 11.72 0.56 14.44
C GLU A 128 12.08 1.22 13.10
N THR A 129 11.28 0.94 12.06
CA THR A 129 11.47 1.54 10.74
C THR A 129 11.22 3.05 10.78
N TYR A 130 10.21 3.50 11.54
CA TYR A 130 9.90 4.93 11.70
C TYR A 130 11.05 5.68 12.42
N ARG A 131 11.59 5.09 13.49
CA ARG A 131 12.74 5.68 14.21
C ARG A 131 13.99 5.76 13.33
N ALA A 132 14.28 4.71 12.57
CA ALA A 132 15.39 4.73 11.63
C ALA A 132 15.20 5.83 10.56
N TRP A 133 13.99 5.94 10.02
CA TRP A 133 13.63 6.95 9.02
C TRP A 133 13.72 8.39 9.56
N LEU A 134 13.36 8.64 10.82
CA LEU A 134 13.55 9.95 11.46
C LEU A 134 15.04 10.31 11.60
N LYS A 135 15.86 9.35 12.06
CA LYS A 135 17.31 9.51 12.24
C LYS A 135 18.01 9.87 10.92
N GLU A 136 17.67 9.18 9.83
CA GLU A 136 18.21 9.48 8.48
C GLU A 136 17.86 10.89 7.98
N ARG A 137 16.79 11.49 8.52
CA ARG A 137 16.31 12.82 8.15
C ARG A 137 16.74 13.93 9.12
N GLY A 138 17.58 13.61 10.10
CA GLY A 138 18.00 14.56 11.13
C GLY A 138 16.83 15.07 12.00
N ARG A 139 15.81 14.24 12.20
CA ARG A 139 14.61 14.54 12.98
C ARG A 139 14.49 13.66 14.22
#